data_AF-A0A2U9QI31-F1
#
_entry.id   AF-A0A2U9QI31-F1
#
_cell.length_a   1.000
_cell.length_b   1.000
_cell.length_c   1.000
_cell.angle_alpha   90.00
_cell.angle_beta   90.00
_cell.angle_gamma   90.00
#
_symmetry.space_group_name_H-M   'P 1'
#
loop_
_entity.id
_entity.type
_entity.pdbx_description
1 polymer ?
#
loop_
_entity_poly.entity_id
_entity_poly.type
_entity_poly.pdbx_seq_one_letter_code
_entity_poly.pdbx_strand_id
1 'polypeptide(L)'
;LVTANTVLSILAVDYPVDKVSCYVSDDGAAMTFKAISEASEFAKKWVPFCKRYNIEPRAPEWYFQQKIDYLKDKVAASFVRERRAMKREYEEFKVRINALVAKAQKVPEEGWTMQDGTPWPGNNVRDHPGMIQVFRD
;
A
#
# COMPACT_ATOMS: atom_id res chain seq x y z
N LEU A 1 -2.30 -3.87 -7.24
CA LEU A 1 -0.85 -3.73 -6.90
C LEU A 1 -0.25 -2.41 -7.40
N VAL A 2 -0.50 -2.00 -8.66
CA VAL A 2 0.02 -0.74 -9.23
C VAL A 2 -0.40 0.47 -8.40
N THR A 3 -1.71 0.65 -8.15
CA THR A 3 -2.23 1.76 -7.33
C THR A 3 -1.59 1.85 -5.96
N ALA A 4 -1.41 0.71 -5.28
CA ALA A 4 -0.76 0.68 -3.96
C ALA A 4 0.72 1.10 -4.03
N ASN A 5 1.46 0.70 -5.08
CA ASN A 5 2.83 1.16 -5.28
C ASN A 5 2.91 2.67 -5.51
N THR A 6 1.97 3.24 -6.26
CA THR A 6 1.88 4.69 -6.47
C THR A 6 1.60 5.43 -5.16
N VAL A 7 0.62 4.97 -4.37
CA VAL A 7 0.31 5.54 -3.06
C VAL A 7 1.53 5.48 -2.13
N LEU A 8 2.21 4.33 -2.06
CA LEU A 8 3.43 4.16 -1.26
C LEU A 8 4.55 5.10 -1.70
N SER A 9 4.71 5.31 -3.01
CA SER A 9 5.70 6.24 -3.54
C SER A 9 5.38 7.70 -3.17
N ILE A 10 4.10 8.08 -3.15
CA ILE A 10 3.64 9.42 -2.75
C ILE A 10 3.89 9.63 -1.24
N LEU A 11 3.50 8.67 -0.41
CA LEU A 11 3.66 8.75 1.06
C LEU A 11 5.14 8.76 1.48
N ALA A 12 6.02 8.14 0.69
CA ALA A 12 7.46 8.11 0.94
C ALA A 12 8.22 9.34 0.42
N VAL A 13 7.53 10.36 -0.13
CA VAL A 13 8.18 11.59 -0.60
C VAL A 13 8.96 12.26 0.53
N ASP A 14 10.11 12.86 0.19
CA ASP A 14 10.92 13.61 1.16
C ASP A 14 10.30 14.99 1.38
N TYR A 15 9.19 15.00 2.11
CA TYR A 15 8.46 16.19 2.50
C TYR A 15 7.98 16.04 3.95
N PRO A 16 7.79 17.15 4.68
CA PRO A 16 7.33 17.12 6.06
C PRO A 16 6.02 16.34 6.19
N VAL A 17 5.97 15.41 7.15
CA VAL A 17 4.85 14.47 7.32
C VAL A 17 3.53 15.18 7.65
N ASP A 18 3.60 16.35 8.28
CA ASP A 18 2.47 17.23 8.58
C ASP A 18 1.89 17.94 7.34
N LYS A 19 2.58 17.85 6.19
CA LYS A 19 2.20 18.53 4.95
C LYS A 19 1.95 17.59 3.78
N VAL A 20 2.20 16.29 3.94
CA VAL A 20 1.86 15.28 2.93
C VAL A 20 0.49 14.72 3.25
N SER A 21 -0.42 14.77 2.29
CA SER A 21 -1.71 14.10 2.36
C SER A 21 -1.99 13.47 1.01
N CYS A 22 -2.32 12.18 1.00
CA CYS A 22 -2.69 11.46 -0.21
C CYS A 22 -4.20 11.24 -0.22
N TYR A 23 -4.87 11.75 -1.25
CA TYR A 23 -6.29 11.53 -1.48
C TYR A 23 -6.45 10.52 -2.61
N VAL A 24 -7.20 9.45 -2.34
CA VAL A 24 -7.54 8.45 -3.34
C VAL A 24 -9.06 8.40 -3.46
N SER A 25 -9.56 8.60 -4.68
CA SER A 25 -10.97 8.53 -5.02
C SER A 25 -11.20 7.37 -6.00
N ASP A 26 -12.31 6.67 -5.82
CA ASP A 26 -12.69 5.51 -6.61
C ASP A 26 -14.22 5.45 -6.71
N ASP A 27 -14.74 4.83 -7.78
CA ASP A 27 -16.16 4.79 -8.13
C ASP A 27 -16.93 3.68 -7.37
N GLY A 28 -16.63 3.52 -6.08
CA GLY A 28 -17.35 2.60 -5.17
C GLY A 28 -16.79 1.18 -5.06
N ALA A 29 -15.59 0.89 -5.56
CA ALA A 29 -15.07 -0.48 -5.51
C ALA A 29 -14.57 -0.88 -4.10
N ALA A 30 -15.25 -1.86 -3.49
CA ALA A 30 -14.89 -2.45 -2.20
C ALA A 30 -13.44 -2.95 -2.14
N MET A 31 -12.89 -3.33 -3.29
CA MET A 31 -11.54 -3.87 -3.40
C MET A 31 -10.45 -2.81 -3.25
N THR A 32 -10.69 -1.61 -3.77
CA THR A 32 -9.75 -0.49 -3.67
C THR A 32 -9.56 -0.11 -2.21
N PHE A 33 -10.64 -0.10 -1.43
CA PHE A 33 -10.59 0.14 0.02
C PHE A 33 -9.69 -0.86 0.76
N LYS A 34 -9.91 -2.17 0.56
CA LYS A 34 -9.10 -3.20 1.23
C LYS A 34 -7.64 -3.12 0.81
N ALA A 35 -7.37 -2.86 -0.47
CA ALA A 35 -6.00 -2.69 -0.97
C ALA A 35 -5.29 -1.44 -0.40
N ILE A 36 -6.00 -0.31 -0.24
CA ILE A 36 -5.44 0.91 0.38
C ILE A 36 -5.19 0.70 1.87
N SER A 37 -6.09 0.01 2.58
CA SER A 37 -5.89 -0.31 4.00
C SER A 37 -4.61 -1.13 4.21
N GLU A 38 -4.39 -2.17 3.39
CA GLU A 38 -3.15 -2.96 3.42
C GLU A 38 -1.92 -2.12 3.05
N ALA A 39 -2.06 -1.20 2.09
CA ALA A 39 -0.98 -0.31 1.68
C ALA A 39 -0.61 0.68 2.81
N SER A 40 -1.57 1.22 3.55
CA SER A 40 -1.32 2.10 4.70
C SER A 40 -0.56 1.38 5.81
N GLU A 41 -0.92 0.14 6.14
CA GLU A 41 -0.16 -0.66 7.12
C GLU A 41 1.28 -0.93 6.67
N PHE A 42 1.49 -1.20 5.38
CA PHE A 42 2.85 -1.33 4.85
C PHE A 42 3.61 0.01 4.82
N ALA A 43 2.93 1.12 4.56
CA ALA A 43 3.51 2.46 4.51
C ALA A 43 4.20 2.83 5.83
N LYS A 44 3.60 2.46 6.98
CA LYS A 44 4.19 2.66 8.33
C LYS A 44 5.59 2.06 8.48
N LYS A 45 5.91 0.99 7.73
CA LYS A 45 7.24 0.36 7.69
C LYS A 45 8.11 0.93 6.57
N TRP A 46 7.53 1.10 5.38
CA TRP A 46 8.23 1.53 4.18
C TRP A 46 8.72 2.98 4.25
N VAL A 47 7.87 3.92 4.70
CA VAL A 47 8.18 5.35 4.72
C VAL A 47 9.40 5.66 5.62
N PRO A 48 9.49 5.17 6.88
CA PRO A 48 10.67 5.37 7.69
C PRO A 48 11.93 4.73 7.10
N PHE A 49 11.81 3.58 6.45
CA PHE A 49 12.92 2.91 5.78
C PHE A 49 13.45 3.73 4.58
N CYS A 50 12.55 4.25 3.75
CA CYS A 50 12.89 5.13 2.63
C CYS A 50 13.64 6.37 3.10
N LYS A 51 13.12 7.05 4.13
CA LYS A 51 13.72 8.26 4.69
C LYS A 51 15.07 7.98 5.35
N ARG A 52 15.17 6.93 6.16
CA ARG A 52 16.40 6.55 6.88
C ARG A 52 17.57 6.26 5.93
N TYR A 53 17.30 5.59 4.81
CA TYR A 53 18.35 5.12 3.91
C TYR A 53 18.42 5.86 2.58
N ASN A 54 17.65 6.93 2.43
CA ASN A 54 17.50 7.69 1.19
C ASN A 54 17.32 6.75 -0.01
N ILE A 55 16.24 5.96 0.02
CA ILE A 55 15.95 4.94 -0.98
C ILE A 55 15.35 5.58 -2.22
N GLU A 56 15.94 5.28 -3.37
CA GLU A 56 15.40 5.64 -4.68
C GLU A 56 15.50 4.45 -5.64
N PRO A 57 14.44 4.17 -6.44
CA PRO A 57 13.14 4.84 -6.45
C PRO A 57 12.30 4.51 -5.21
N ARG A 58 11.31 5.37 -4.89
CA ARG A 58 10.43 5.22 -3.71
C ARG A 58 9.30 4.21 -3.89
N ALA A 59 9.03 3.78 -5.13
CA ALA A 59 8.11 2.69 -5.42
C ALA A 59 8.78 1.34 -5.11
N PRO A 60 8.25 0.53 -4.17
CA PRO A 60 8.94 -0.67 -3.70
C PRO A 60 9.05 -1.75 -4.79
N GLU A 61 8.06 -1.93 -5.67
CA GLU A 61 8.17 -2.87 -6.79
C GLU A 61 9.37 -2.51 -7.67
N TRP A 62 9.51 -1.24 -8.04
CA TRP A 62 10.59 -0.79 -8.91
C TRP A 62 11.95 -0.89 -8.20
N TYR A 63 12.02 -0.49 -6.93
CA TYR A 63 13.25 -0.57 -6.13
C TYR A 63 13.75 -2.02 -6.00
N PHE A 64 12.88 -2.97 -5.68
CA PHE A 64 13.29 -4.36 -5.47
C PHE A 64 13.53 -5.16 -6.76
N GLN A 65 13.00 -4.69 -7.90
CA GLN A 65 13.24 -5.28 -9.22
C GLN A 65 14.56 -4.80 -9.88
N GLN A 66 15.15 -3.70 -9.43
CA GLN A 66 16.40 -3.20 -9.98
C GLN A 66 17.54 -4.22 -9.82
N LYS A 67 18.27 -4.47 -10.92
CA LYS A 67 19.48 -5.30 -10.96
C LYS A 67 20.76 -4.48 -10.71
N ILE A 68 20.64 -3.32 -10.07
CA ILE A 68 21.74 -2.39 -9.78
C ILE A 68 22.37 -2.79 -8.43
N ASP A 69 23.65 -2.47 -8.27
CA ASP A 69 24.31 -2.59 -6.97
C ASP A 69 23.65 -1.67 -5.93
N TYR A 70 22.80 -2.26 -5.09
CA TYR A 70 22.06 -1.59 -4.04
C TYR A 70 22.92 -1.27 -2.80
N LEU A 71 24.18 -1.73 -2.76
CA LEU A 71 25.14 -1.41 -1.68
C LEU A 71 25.98 -0.17 -2.02
N LYS A 72 25.93 0.29 -3.27
CA LYS A 72 26.66 1.48 -3.71
C LYS A 72 26.28 2.68 -2.82
N ASP A 73 27.30 3.30 -2.24
CA ASP A 73 27.20 4.47 -1.35
C ASP A 73 26.39 4.26 -0.04
N LYS A 74 26.11 3.00 0.34
CA LYS A 74 25.43 2.68 1.61
C LYS A 74 26.44 2.34 2.70
N VAL A 75 26.70 3.32 3.57
CA VAL A 75 27.66 3.23 4.69
C VAL A 75 27.09 2.65 5.98
N ALA A 76 25.76 2.52 6.09
CA ALA A 76 25.13 2.06 7.32
C ALA A 76 25.29 0.55 7.52
N ALA A 77 25.96 0.15 8.61
CA ALA A 77 26.22 -1.25 8.94
C ALA A 77 24.95 -2.12 9.05
N SER A 78 23.81 -1.54 9.47
CA SER A 78 22.53 -2.27 9.58
C SER A 78 21.75 -2.40 8.25
N PHE A 79 22.15 -1.67 7.20
CA PHE A 79 21.37 -1.54 5.97
C PHE A 79 21.06 -2.88 5.31
N VAL A 80 22.06 -3.77 5.20
CA VAL A 80 21.89 -5.08 4.56
C VAL A 80 20.82 -5.92 5.26
N ARG A 81 20.82 -5.89 6.60
CA ARG A 81 19.86 -6.64 7.43
C ARG A 81 18.46 -6.03 7.30
N GLU A 82 18.33 -4.72 7.44
CA GLU A 82 17.05 -4.01 7.37
C GLU A 82 16.43 -4.07 5.97
N ARG A 83 17.24 -3.93 4.90
CA ARG A 83 16.79 -4.11 3.51
C ARG A 83 16.26 -5.53 3.27
N ARG A 84 16.93 -6.55 3.80
CA ARG A 84 16.48 -7.95 3.66
C ARG A 84 15.16 -8.18 4.38
N ALA A 85 14.99 -7.63 5.59
CA ALA A 85 13.73 -7.69 6.32
C ALA A 85 12.62 -6.95 5.56
N MET A 86 12.88 -5.74 5.08
CA MET A 86 11.93 -4.95 4.31
C MET A 86 11.49 -5.64 3.01
N LYS A 87 12.42 -6.33 2.32
CA LYS A 87 12.06 -7.12 1.14
C LYS A 87 11.06 -8.25 1.48
N ARG A 88 11.24 -8.94 2.61
CA ARG A 88 10.30 -9.99 3.04
C ARG A 88 8.92 -9.41 3.34
N GLU A 89 8.88 -8.32 4.10
CA GLU A 89 7.65 -7.57 4.39
C GLU A 89 6.93 -7.14 3.10
N TYR A 90 7.67 -6.69 2.09
CA TYR A 90 7.11 -6.32 0.80
C TYR A 90 6.54 -7.52 0.01
N GLU A 91 7.22 -8.67 0.01
CA GLU A 91 6.70 -9.88 -0.64
C GLU A 91 5.44 -10.39 0.09
N GLU A 92 5.40 -10.36 1.41
CA GLU A 92 4.19 -10.69 2.19
C GLU A 92 3.04 -9.74 1.88
N PHE A 93 3.31 -8.45 1.76
CA PHE A 93 2.34 -7.45 1.31
C PHE A 93 1.80 -7.79 -0.09
N LYS A 94 2.66 -8.17 -1.05
CA LYS A 94 2.24 -8.60 -2.39
C LYS A 94 1.32 -9.82 -2.33
N VAL A 95 1.63 -10.80 -1.49
CA VAL A 95 0.78 -11.98 -1.28
C VAL A 95 -0.60 -11.59 -0.77
N ARG A 96 -0.68 -10.69 0.23
CA ARG A 96 -1.98 -10.19 0.76
C ARG A 96 -2.79 -9.45 -0.31
N ILE A 97 -2.16 -8.58 -1.09
CA ILE A 97 -2.82 -7.89 -2.20
C ILE A 97 -3.32 -8.88 -3.27
N ASN A 98 -2.52 -9.89 -3.63
CA ASN A 98 -2.92 -10.90 -4.61
C ASN A 98 -4.10 -11.76 -4.09
N ALA A 99 -4.11 -12.10 -2.80
CA ALA A 99 -5.23 -12.80 -2.17
C ALA A 99 -6.52 -11.96 -2.20
N LEU A 100 -6.43 -10.64 -2.00
CA LEU A 100 -7.55 -9.72 -2.17
C LEU A 100 -8.05 -9.71 -3.61
N VAL A 101 -7.16 -9.60 -4.60
CA VAL A 101 -7.52 -9.63 -6.02
C VAL A 101 -8.18 -10.96 -6.42
N ALA A 102 -7.67 -12.09 -5.93
CA ALA A 102 -8.28 -13.39 -6.19
C ALA A 102 -9.69 -13.52 -5.60
N LYS A 103 -9.90 -12.98 -4.38
CA LYS A 103 -11.23 -12.92 -3.76
C LYS A 103 -12.20 -12.02 -4.53
N ALA A 104 -11.71 -10.91 -5.09
CA ALA A 104 -12.50 -9.96 -5.88
C ALA A 104 -13.17 -10.56 -7.11
N GLN A 105 -12.57 -11.59 -7.71
CA GLN A 105 -13.09 -12.21 -8.93
C GLN A 105 -14.42 -12.92 -8.74
N LYS A 106 -14.78 -13.25 -7.49
CA LYS A 106 -16.05 -13.87 -7.12
C LYS A 106 -16.83 -12.90 -6.25
N VAL A 107 -17.64 -12.06 -6.89
CA VAL A 107 -18.58 -11.20 -6.17
C VAL A 107 -19.56 -12.10 -5.44
N PRO A 108 -19.72 -11.98 -4.11
CA PRO A 108 -20.71 -12.76 -3.38
C PRO A 108 -22.13 -12.43 -3.85
N GLU A 109 -23.02 -13.42 -3.91
CA GLU A 109 -24.43 -13.20 -4.30
C GLU A 109 -25.15 -12.22 -3.36
N GLU A 110 -24.83 -12.26 -2.07
CA GLU A 110 -25.37 -11.35 -1.05
C GLU A 110 -24.65 -9.99 -1.00
N GLY A 111 -23.69 -9.77 -1.90
CA GLY A 111 -22.86 -8.56 -1.93
C GLY A 111 -21.66 -8.63 -0.98
N TRP A 112 -20.83 -7.59 -1.04
CA TRP A 112 -19.65 -7.48 -0.18
C TRP A 112 -20.03 -7.12 1.24
N THR A 113 -19.22 -7.58 2.19
CA THR A 113 -19.30 -7.23 3.60
C THR A 113 -17.98 -6.61 4.10
N MET A 114 -18.13 -5.73 5.09
CA MET A 114 -17.07 -5.15 5.91
C MET A 114 -16.46 -6.21 6.85
N GLN A 115 -15.34 -5.86 7.50
CA GLN A 115 -14.71 -6.76 8.49
C GLN A 115 -15.56 -6.98 9.75
N ASP A 116 -16.40 -6.01 10.10
CA ASP A 116 -17.33 -6.07 11.23
C ASP A 116 -18.63 -6.84 10.90
N GLY A 117 -18.75 -7.38 9.69
CA GLY A 117 -19.92 -8.13 9.21
C GLY A 117 -21.04 -7.25 8.64
N THR A 118 -20.91 -5.93 8.63
CA THR A 118 -21.91 -5.05 8.02
C THR A 118 -21.85 -5.11 6.49
N PRO A 119 -22.98 -4.87 5.78
CA PRO A 119 -22.97 -4.78 4.33
C PRO A 119 -22.08 -3.64 3.82
N TRP A 120 -21.35 -3.88 2.74
CA TRP A 120 -20.57 -2.84 2.08
C TRP A 120 -21.49 -1.75 1.51
N PRO A 121 -21.32 -0.46 1.87
CA PRO A 121 -22.20 0.61 1.42
C PRO A 121 -22.22 0.78 -0.10
N GLY A 122 -21.12 0.47 -0.79
CA GLY A 122 -20.99 0.53 -2.25
C GLY A 122 -21.43 -0.72 -3.00
N ASN A 123 -22.28 -1.58 -2.42
CA ASN A 123 -22.76 -2.80 -3.12
C ASN A 123 -23.57 -2.47 -4.38
N ASN A 124 -24.28 -1.33 -4.38
CA ASN A 124 -24.96 -0.82 -5.56
C ASN A 124 -24.15 0.34 -6.17
N VAL A 125 -23.43 0.07 -7.26
CA VAL A 125 -22.56 1.07 -7.94
C VAL A 125 -23.32 2.26 -8.53
N ARG A 126 -24.65 2.20 -8.68
CA ARG A 126 -25.47 3.30 -9.22
C ARG A 126 -26.15 4.13 -8.15
N ASP A 127 -26.27 3.59 -6.94
CA ASP A 127 -27.00 4.20 -5.84
C ASP A 127 -26.38 3.73 -4.52
N HIS A 128 -25.32 4.43 -4.12
CA HIS A 128 -24.65 4.22 -2.85
C HIS A 128 -24.31 5.56 -2.19
N PRO A 129 -24.28 5.64 -0.85
CA PRO A 129 -23.80 6.82 -0.17
C PRO A 129 -22.31 7.05 -0.46
N GLY A 130 -21.89 8.31 -0.44
CA GLY A 130 -20.48 8.67 -0.45
C GLY A 130 -19.79 8.17 0.83
N MET A 131 -18.58 7.64 0.71
CA MET A 131 -17.82 7.12 1.84
C MET A 131 -16.44 7.77 1.87
N ILE A 132 -16.07 8.34 3.02
CA ILE A 132 -14.77 8.97 3.25
C ILE A 132 -14.11 8.22 4.40
N GLN A 133 -12.91 7.68 4.15
CA GLN A 133 -12.08 7.04 5.15
C GLN A 133 -10.75 7.77 5.27
N VAL A 134 -10.31 7.99 6.51
CA VAL A 134 -8.99 8.54 6.81
C VAL A 134 -8.12 7.43 7.40
N PHE A 135 -6.98 7.16 6.76
CA PHE A 135 -5.92 6.31 7.29
C PHE A 135 -4.81 7.21 7.82
N ARG A 136 -4.30 6.92 9.03
CA ARG A 136 -3.18 7.66 9.62
C ARG A 136 -1.97 6.74 9.67
N ASP A 137 -0.85 7.29 9.19
CA ASP A 137 0.48 6.68 9.21
C ASP A 137 1.16 6.91 10.56
#